data_AF-A0A8J4WE50-F1
#
_entry.id   AF-A0A8J4WE50-F1
#
_cell.length_a   1.000
_cell.length_b   1.000
_cell.length_c   1.000
_cell.angle_alpha   90.00
_cell.angle_beta   90.00
_cell.angle_gamma   90.00
#
_symmetry.space_group_name_H-M   'P 1'
#
loop_
_entity.id
_entity.type
_entity.pdbx_description
1 polymer ?
#
loop_
_entity_poly.entity_id
_entity_poly.type
_entity_poly.pdbx_seq_one_letter_code
_entity_poly.pdbx_strand_id
1 'polypeptide(L)'
;MNVDRKFLDLFWAISGDDVEKRNVACKQLLSKLVDGEKKPKLQYLDYTRERLVKGLRSFSNDARAGFSEALVSVLQAYPEYNSLDQVMQLLTRHIYSVSTSSKTEDVSLKHSYILCPKVLCNSERINELNLTQLEQIFKPLFSLYDYAPWGSDVLKLFVQVVPKLSSKMIRKVFSDFTQKVWESFNQSDSDLLCEQLLFLFCVQCHMKGIQFSIDLSVKKFRRKFITAITNSSGDLTSSLLRMAREQNTIQDIWLKLKG
;
A
#
# COMPACT_ATOMS: atom_id res chain seq x y z
N MET A 1 33.04 0.72 5.91
CA MET A 1 32.16 0.22 7.00
C MET A 1 32.19 -1.31 6.93
N ASN A 2 32.61 -2.02 7.98
CA ASN A 2 32.86 -3.47 7.91
C ASN A 2 31.76 -4.24 8.65
N VAL A 3 30.67 -4.58 7.97
CA VAL A 3 29.61 -5.44 8.51
C VAL A 3 29.96 -6.89 8.17
N ASP A 4 29.74 -7.82 9.10
CA ASP A 4 30.21 -9.20 8.94
C ASP A 4 29.54 -9.92 7.75
N ARG A 5 30.29 -10.79 7.06
CA ARG A 5 29.79 -11.47 5.85
C ARG A 5 28.49 -12.26 6.10
N LYS A 6 28.39 -12.95 7.25
CA LYS A 6 27.20 -13.74 7.59
C LYS A 6 25.96 -12.86 7.77
N PHE A 7 26.13 -11.61 8.21
CA PHE A 7 25.04 -10.63 8.24
C PHE A 7 24.64 -10.18 6.84
N LEU A 8 25.59 -9.97 5.93
CA LEU A 8 25.28 -9.64 4.53
C LEU A 8 24.55 -10.78 3.81
N ASP A 9 24.89 -12.02 4.13
CA ASP A 9 24.24 -13.22 3.59
C ASP A 9 22.73 -13.29 3.93
N LEU A 10 22.29 -12.64 5.01
CA LEU A 10 20.87 -12.53 5.34
C LEU A 10 20.09 -11.73 4.29
N PHE A 11 20.65 -10.67 3.73
CA PHE A 11 19.95 -9.88 2.70
C PHE A 11 19.83 -10.64 1.39
N TRP A 12 20.81 -11.51 1.07
CA TRP A 12 20.71 -12.42 -0.07
C TRP A 12 19.59 -13.44 0.14
N ALA A 13 19.52 -14.04 1.33
CA ALA A 13 18.43 -14.96 1.67
C ALA A 13 17.05 -14.29 1.67
N ILE A 14 16.93 -13.07 2.20
CA ILE A 14 15.71 -12.25 2.16
C ILE A 14 15.29 -11.94 0.71
N SER A 15 16.26 -11.77 -0.19
CA SER A 15 15.96 -11.47 -1.60
C SER A 15 15.62 -12.69 -2.46
N GLY A 16 15.72 -13.90 -1.92
CA GLY A 16 15.45 -15.16 -2.63
C GLY A 16 13.96 -15.42 -2.85
N ASP A 17 13.65 -16.45 -3.63
CA ASP A 17 12.30 -16.91 -3.98
C ASP A 17 11.65 -17.81 -2.90
N ASP A 18 12.47 -18.52 -2.12
CA ASP A 18 12.02 -19.41 -1.05
C ASP A 18 11.48 -18.66 0.18
N VAL A 19 10.15 -18.68 0.33
CA VAL A 19 9.41 -18.01 1.42
C VAL A 19 9.90 -18.43 2.81
N GLU A 20 10.17 -19.72 3.03
CA GLU A 20 10.59 -20.23 4.34
C GLU A 20 12.00 -19.74 4.68
N LYS A 21 12.92 -19.78 3.70
CA LYS A 21 14.26 -19.21 3.88
C LYS A 21 14.21 -17.71 4.13
N ARG A 22 13.34 -16.96 3.44
CA ARG A 22 13.12 -15.53 3.69
C ARG A 22 12.66 -15.30 5.13
N ASN A 23 11.66 -16.05 5.60
CA ASN A 23 11.12 -15.94 6.95
C ASN A 23 12.18 -16.21 8.02
N VAL A 24 13.00 -17.25 7.84
CA VAL A 24 14.12 -17.57 8.73
C VAL A 24 15.16 -16.45 8.72
N ALA A 25 15.53 -15.95 7.54
CA ALA A 25 16.51 -14.87 7.41
C ALA A 25 16.02 -13.55 8.03
N CYS A 26 14.73 -13.21 7.92
CA CYS A 26 14.13 -12.06 8.59
C CYS A 26 14.23 -12.17 10.12
N LYS A 27 13.91 -13.34 10.70
CA LYS A 27 14.05 -13.57 12.15
C LYS A 27 15.51 -13.46 12.61
N GLN A 28 16.43 -14.04 11.84
CA GLN A 28 17.87 -13.95 12.11
C GLN A 28 18.37 -12.51 12.01
N LEU A 29 17.91 -11.75 11.01
CA LEU A 29 18.23 -10.32 10.86
C LEU A 29 17.81 -9.54 12.11
N LEU A 30 16.55 -9.69 12.56
CA LEU A 30 16.07 -9.02 13.76
C LEU A 30 16.94 -9.36 14.98
N SER A 31 17.30 -10.63 15.18
CA SER A 31 18.14 -11.05 16.31
C SER A 31 19.54 -10.43 16.26
N LYS A 32 20.10 -10.22 15.06
CA LYS A 32 21.42 -9.62 14.89
C LYS A 32 21.43 -8.10 15.09
N LEU A 33 20.27 -7.44 14.98
CA LEU A 33 20.15 -5.98 15.16
C LEU A 33 20.30 -5.53 16.61
N VAL A 34 20.22 -6.45 17.57
CA VAL A 34 20.41 -6.16 18.99
C VAL A 34 21.59 -6.95 19.58
N ASP A 35 22.08 -6.51 20.73
CA ASP A 35 22.99 -7.28 21.58
C ASP A 35 22.23 -8.20 22.55
N GLY A 36 22.97 -8.88 23.43
CA GLY A 36 22.40 -9.79 24.43
C GLY A 36 21.50 -9.12 25.46
N GLU A 37 21.61 -7.80 25.63
CA GLU A 37 20.76 -6.97 26.50
C GLU A 37 19.58 -6.37 25.73
N LYS A 38 19.36 -6.79 24.48
CA LYS A 38 18.37 -6.25 23.55
C LYS A 38 18.57 -4.77 23.19
N LYS A 39 19.77 -4.21 23.41
CA LYS A 39 20.10 -2.86 22.94
C LYS A 39 20.45 -2.89 21.46
N PRO A 40 19.98 -1.93 20.66
CA PRO A 40 20.23 -1.92 19.23
C PRO A 40 21.69 -1.64 18.92
N LYS A 41 22.24 -2.41 17.98
CA LYS A 41 23.52 -2.14 17.35
C LYS A 41 23.28 -1.10 16.26
N LEU A 42 23.35 0.19 16.61
CA LEU A 42 22.98 1.31 15.73
C LEU A 42 23.59 1.21 14.32
N GLN A 43 24.86 0.83 14.21
CA GLN A 43 25.52 0.63 12.91
C GLN A 43 24.82 -0.43 12.03
N TYR A 44 24.42 -1.56 12.61
CA TYR A 44 23.72 -2.63 11.90
C TYR A 44 22.30 -2.20 11.53
N LEU A 45 21.65 -1.44 12.43
CA LEU A 45 20.31 -0.90 12.20
C LEU A 45 20.31 0.11 11.05
N ASP A 46 21.22 1.09 11.04
CA ASP A 46 21.36 2.08 9.98
C ASP A 46 21.57 1.42 8.62
N TYR A 47 22.53 0.50 8.55
CA TYR A 47 22.81 -0.27 7.35
C TYR A 47 21.57 -1.05 6.88
N THR A 48 20.88 -1.70 7.81
CA THR A 48 19.68 -2.50 7.49
C THR A 48 18.59 -1.64 6.91
N ARG A 49 18.26 -0.51 7.55
CA ARG A 49 17.21 0.40 7.08
C ARG A 49 17.50 0.88 5.67
N GLU A 50 18.72 1.34 5.42
CA GLU A 50 19.13 1.80 4.09
C GLU A 50 19.06 0.66 3.06
N ARG A 51 19.54 -0.54 3.41
CA ARG A 51 19.55 -1.69 2.50
C ARG A 51 18.15 -2.18 2.17
N LEU A 52 17.26 -2.28 3.16
CA LEU A 52 15.87 -2.69 2.97
C LEU A 52 15.08 -1.68 2.14
N VAL A 53 15.26 -0.37 2.40
CA VAL A 53 14.63 0.70 1.60
C VAL A 53 15.09 0.64 0.13
N LYS A 54 16.40 0.49 -0.12
CA LYS A 54 16.92 0.29 -1.49
C LYS A 54 16.33 -0.96 -2.15
N GLY A 55 16.12 -2.01 -1.36
CA GLY A 55 15.55 -3.28 -1.79
C GLY A 55 14.12 -3.19 -2.32
N LEU A 56 13.33 -2.19 -1.91
CA LEU A 56 11.98 -1.96 -2.44
C LEU A 56 11.98 -1.66 -3.95
N ARG A 57 13.12 -1.22 -4.50
CA ARG A 57 13.35 -0.97 -5.92
C ARG A 57 14.22 -2.07 -6.58
N SER A 58 14.24 -3.27 -6.00
CA SER A 58 14.85 -4.43 -6.66
C SER A 58 14.11 -4.78 -7.95
N PHE A 59 14.80 -5.32 -8.95
CA PHE A 59 14.17 -5.78 -10.20
C PHE A 59 13.33 -7.05 -10.03
N SER A 60 13.66 -7.90 -9.05
CA SER A 60 12.94 -9.14 -8.75
C SER A 60 11.69 -8.88 -7.88
N ASN A 61 10.57 -9.52 -8.25
CA ASN A 61 9.34 -9.54 -7.45
C ASN A 61 9.58 -10.13 -6.05
N ASP A 62 10.25 -11.28 -5.98
CA ASP A 62 10.56 -11.98 -4.73
C ASP A 62 11.43 -11.12 -3.80
N ALA A 63 12.43 -10.46 -4.39
CA ALA A 63 13.28 -9.56 -3.62
C ALA A 63 12.51 -8.38 -3.05
N ARG A 64 11.62 -7.75 -3.85
CA ARG A 64 10.76 -6.66 -3.38
C ARG A 64 9.84 -7.12 -2.24
N ALA A 65 9.25 -8.30 -2.35
CA ALA A 65 8.40 -8.89 -1.31
C ALA A 65 9.20 -9.11 -0.01
N GLY A 66 10.35 -9.79 -0.09
CA GLY A 66 11.19 -10.05 1.07
C GLY A 66 11.72 -8.79 1.74
N PHE A 67 12.20 -7.81 0.96
CA PHE A 67 12.66 -6.54 1.53
C PHE A 67 11.52 -5.72 2.15
N SER A 68 10.33 -5.74 1.56
CA SER A 68 9.14 -5.09 2.14
C SER A 68 8.77 -5.72 3.49
N GLU A 69 8.69 -7.04 3.58
CA GLU A 69 8.33 -7.76 4.81
C GLU A 69 9.39 -7.59 5.91
N ALA A 70 10.67 -7.67 5.54
CA ALA A 70 11.77 -7.41 6.45
C ALA A 70 11.72 -5.97 6.98
N LEU A 71 11.40 -4.99 6.13
CA LEU A 71 11.31 -3.59 6.56
C LEU A 71 10.15 -3.38 7.53
N VAL A 72 8.97 -3.92 7.26
CA VAL A 72 7.84 -3.91 8.20
C VAL A 72 8.27 -4.49 9.56
N SER A 73 8.92 -5.66 9.53
CA SER A 73 9.37 -6.34 10.75
C SER A 73 10.38 -5.52 11.56
N VAL A 74 11.32 -4.85 10.89
CA VAL A 74 12.32 -3.97 11.56
C VAL A 74 11.64 -2.74 12.17
N LEU A 75 10.69 -2.12 11.46
CA LEU A 75 9.96 -0.94 11.94
C LEU A 75 9.09 -1.26 13.16
N GLN A 76 8.50 -2.46 13.21
CA GLN A 76 7.67 -2.93 14.32
C GLN A 76 8.48 -3.41 15.53
N ALA A 77 9.62 -4.08 15.30
CA ALA A 77 10.43 -4.62 16.39
C ALA A 77 11.16 -3.54 17.20
N TYR A 78 11.50 -2.42 16.56
CA TYR A 78 12.36 -1.39 17.14
C TYR A 78 11.80 0.03 16.92
N PRO A 79 10.56 0.35 17.34
CA PRO A 79 9.89 1.61 17.01
C PRO A 79 10.66 2.84 17.52
N GLU A 80 11.25 2.76 18.72
CA GLU A 80 12.03 3.83 19.35
C GLU A 80 13.28 4.23 18.54
N TYR A 81 13.83 3.30 17.76
CA TYR A 81 15.03 3.50 16.95
C TYR A 81 14.73 3.72 15.47
N ASN A 82 13.45 3.76 15.11
CA ASN A 82 12.96 3.99 13.78
C ASN A 82 12.05 5.21 13.77
N SER A 83 12.62 6.40 13.99
CA SER A 83 11.83 7.63 13.89
C SER A 83 11.26 7.77 12.48
N LEU A 84 10.03 8.27 12.37
CA LEU A 84 9.35 8.38 11.08
C LEU A 84 10.13 9.29 10.12
N ASP A 85 10.73 10.37 10.64
CA ASP A 85 11.53 11.29 9.84
C ASP A 85 12.77 10.62 9.24
N GLN A 86 13.45 9.73 9.97
CA GLN A 86 14.58 8.97 9.43
C GLN A 86 14.14 8.02 8.31
N VAL A 87 13.00 7.34 8.51
CA VAL A 87 12.42 6.46 7.47
C VAL A 87 12.06 7.30 6.23
N MET A 88 11.39 8.43 6.42
CA MET A 88 11.00 9.33 5.33
C MET A 88 12.21 9.93 4.59
N GLN A 89 13.30 10.25 5.28
CA GLN A 89 14.55 10.69 4.65
C GLN A 89 15.15 9.61 3.76
N LEU A 90 15.15 8.35 4.22
CA LEU A 90 15.63 7.21 3.41
C LEU A 90 14.74 6.96 2.19
N LEU A 91 13.41 6.96 2.38
CA LEU A 91 12.46 6.82 1.26
C LEU A 91 12.62 7.95 0.25
N THR A 92 12.80 9.18 0.71
CA THR A 92 13.03 10.34 -0.17
C THR A 92 14.31 10.14 -0.97
N ARG A 93 15.42 9.87 -0.30
CA ARG A 93 16.74 9.74 -0.93
C ARG A 93 16.80 8.60 -1.95
N HIS A 94 16.17 7.46 -1.66
CA HIS A 94 16.35 6.24 -2.46
C HIS A 94 15.17 5.89 -3.37
N ILE A 95 14.01 6.52 -3.18
CA ILE A 95 12.81 6.29 -3.98
C ILE A 95 12.35 7.60 -4.62
N TYR A 96 11.88 8.58 -3.83
CA TYR A 96 11.16 9.74 -4.38
C TYR A 96 12.03 10.80 -5.07
N SER A 97 13.34 10.83 -4.81
CA SER A 97 14.29 11.76 -5.46
C SER A 97 15.13 11.11 -6.55
N VAL A 98 14.84 9.85 -6.91
CA VAL A 98 15.64 9.10 -7.89
C VAL A 98 15.10 9.30 -9.30
N SER A 99 15.98 9.66 -10.22
CA SER A 99 15.72 9.59 -11.66
C SER A 99 16.08 8.21 -12.22
N THR A 100 15.39 7.80 -13.27
CA THR A 100 15.62 6.52 -13.95
C THR A 100 16.19 6.75 -15.33
N SER A 101 17.17 5.92 -15.70
CA SER A 101 17.85 6.00 -16.99
C SER A 101 17.31 4.98 -18.01
N SER A 102 16.56 3.99 -17.56
CA SER A 102 15.99 2.93 -18.39
C SER A 102 14.53 2.62 -18.03
N LYS A 103 13.82 1.97 -18.97
CA LYS A 103 12.45 1.49 -18.74
C LYS A 103 12.37 0.46 -17.60
N THR A 104 13.37 -0.41 -17.47
CA THR A 104 13.41 -1.41 -16.40
C THR A 104 13.56 -0.78 -15.02
N GLU A 105 14.39 0.27 -14.92
CA GLU A 105 14.52 1.06 -13.69
C GLU A 105 13.24 1.82 -13.35
N ASP A 106 12.56 2.38 -14.37
CA ASP A 106 11.27 3.05 -14.22
C ASP A 106 10.19 2.09 -13.67
N VAL A 107 10.04 0.90 -14.24
CA VAL A 107 9.10 -0.12 -13.73
C VAL A 107 9.42 -0.49 -12.28
N SER A 108 10.70 -0.70 -11.95
CA SER A 108 11.12 -1.02 -10.59
C SER A 108 10.80 0.13 -9.61
N LEU A 109 11.03 1.38 -10.03
CA LEU A 109 10.70 2.57 -9.25
C LEU A 109 9.18 2.68 -9.00
N LYS A 110 8.36 2.38 -10.01
CA LYS A 110 6.89 2.40 -9.87
C LYS A 110 6.37 1.36 -8.87
N HIS A 111 6.95 0.15 -8.84
CA HIS A 111 6.65 -0.81 -7.77
C HIS A 111 6.99 -0.26 -6.39
N SER A 112 8.14 0.42 -6.25
CA SER A 112 8.51 1.00 -4.96
C SER A 112 7.57 2.10 -4.48
N TYR A 113 6.96 2.88 -5.39
CA TYR A 113 5.92 3.85 -5.01
C TYR A 113 4.69 3.18 -4.38
N ILE A 114 4.34 1.96 -4.79
CA ILE A 114 3.25 1.18 -4.17
C ILE A 114 3.71 0.57 -2.85
N LEU A 115 4.93 0.05 -2.78
CA LEU A 115 5.46 -0.62 -1.59
C LEU A 115 5.71 0.33 -0.43
N CYS A 116 6.18 1.55 -0.66
CA CYS A 116 6.45 2.52 0.41
C CYS A 116 5.25 2.76 1.35
N PRO A 117 4.07 3.20 0.87
CA PRO A 117 2.89 3.35 1.73
C PRO A 117 2.37 2.01 2.23
N LYS A 118 2.54 0.90 1.50
CA LYS A 118 2.17 -0.43 1.99
C LYS A 118 2.99 -0.83 3.21
N VAL A 119 4.31 -0.62 3.19
CA VAL A 119 5.20 -0.83 4.32
C VAL A 119 4.75 0.02 5.51
N LEU A 120 4.57 1.33 5.29
CA LEU A 120 4.15 2.25 6.37
C LEU A 120 2.78 1.88 6.95
N CYS A 121 1.85 1.41 6.11
CA CYS A 121 0.53 0.94 6.52
C CYS A 121 0.64 -0.35 7.35
N ASN A 122 1.40 -1.33 6.87
CA ASN A 122 1.57 -2.62 7.52
C ASN A 122 2.41 -2.55 8.80
N SER A 123 3.28 -1.56 8.93
CA SER A 123 4.00 -1.26 10.16
C SER A 123 3.23 -0.34 11.11
N GLU A 124 1.98 0.04 10.78
CA GLU A 124 1.13 0.94 11.58
C GLU A 124 1.70 2.36 11.77
N ARG A 125 2.52 2.84 10.83
CA ARG A 125 3.19 4.14 10.87
C ARG A 125 2.57 5.18 9.95
N ILE A 126 1.69 4.79 9.02
CA ILE A 126 1.14 5.67 7.98
C ILE A 126 0.33 6.85 8.55
N ASN A 127 -0.31 6.67 9.71
CA ASN A 127 -1.10 7.67 10.41
C ASN A 127 -0.26 8.68 11.20
N GLU A 128 1.04 8.42 11.38
CA GLU A 128 1.98 9.35 12.02
C GLU A 128 2.48 10.44 11.05
N LEU A 129 2.29 10.26 9.75
CA LEU A 129 2.77 11.19 8.73
C LEU A 129 2.01 12.52 8.78
N ASN A 130 2.74 13.60 8.56
CA ASN A 130 2.13 14.91 8.33
C ASN A 130 1.61 15.05 6.89
N LEU A 131 0.85 16.12 6.60
CA LEU A 131 0.24 16.34 5.29
C LEU A 131 1.26 16.42 4.15
N THR A 132 2.38 17.11 4.35
CA THR A 132 3.44 17.24 3.33
C THR A 132 4.06 15.89 3.00
N GLN A 133 4.31 15.05 4.00
CA GLN A 133 4.83 13.70 3.80
C GLN A 133 3.82 12.79 3.09
N LEU A 134 2.53 12.87 3.44
CA LEU A 134 1.46 12.14 2.75
C LEU A 134 1.36 12.57 1.28
N GLU A 135 1.38 13.88 1.00
CA GLU A 135 1.36 14.40 -0.37
C GLU A 135 2.56 13.91 -1.19
N GLN A 136 3.76 13.91 -0.59
CA GLN A 136 4.96 13.38 -1.25
C GLN A 136 4.82 11.89 -1.61
N ILE A 137 4.24 11.07 -0.72
CA ILE A 137 4.05 9.63 -0.93
C ILE A 137 2.97 9.34 -1.98
N PHE A 138 1.84 10.04 -1.92
CA PHE A 138 0.67 9.69 -2.73
C PHE A 138 0.62 10.37 -4.09
N LYS A 139 1.28 11.53 -4.27
CA LYS A 139 1.30 12.24 -5.55
C LYS A 139 1.77 11.36 -6.72
N PRO A 140 2.86 10.56 -6.61
CA PRO A 140 3.26 9.63 -7.68
C PRO A 140 2.19 8.57 -7.98
N LEU A 141 1.48 8.07 -6.95
CA LEU A 141 0.45 7.04 -7.09
C LEU A 141 -0.79 7.56 -7.82
N PHE A 142 -1.18 8.81 -7.59
CA PHE A 142 -2.27 9.45 -8.32
C PHE A 142 -1.99 9.55 -9.81
N SER A 143 -0.73 9.80 -10.19
CA SER A 143 -0.30 9.77 -11.59
C SER A 143 -0.23 8.33 -12.13
N LEU A 144 0.17 7.36 -11.31
CA LEU A 144 0.25 5.95 -11.74
C LEU A 144 -1.09 5.34 -12.07
N TYR A 145 -2.16 5.78 -11.40
CA TYR A 145 -3.52 5.29 -11.66
C TYR A 145 -3.92 5.36 -13.15
N ASP A 146 -3.48 6.39 -13.87
CA ASP A 146 -3.85 6.59 -15.29
C ASP A 146 -3.17 5.59 -16.23
N TYR A 147 -2.18 4.84 -15.74
CA TYR A 147 -1.44 3.87 -16.53
C TYR A 147 -2.00 2.47 -16.27
N ALA A 148 -2.58 1.87 -17.32
CA ALA A 148 -3.29 0.58 -17.27
C ALA A 148 -2.65 -0.52 -16.39
N PRO A 149 -1.33 -0.79 -16.41
CA PRO A 149 -0.76 -1.86 -15.59
C PRO A 149 -0.79 -1.59 -14.07
N TRP A 150 -1.01 -0.35 -13.62
CA TRP A 150 -0.87 0.05 -12.22
C TRP A 150 -2.19 0.41 -11.53
N GLY A 151 -3.24 0.72 -12.28
CA GLY A 151 -4.50 1.24 -11.74
C GLY A 151 -5.11 0.33 -10.67
N SER A 152 -5.15 -0.98 -10.91
CA SER A 152 -5.65 -1.96 -9.93
C SER A 152 -4.85 -1.93 -8.62
N ASP A 153 -3.52 -1.95 -8.71
CA ASP A 153 -2.65 -2.02 -7.52
C ASP A 153 -2.71 -0.74 -6.70
N VAL A 154 -2.82 0.41 -7.37
CA VAL A 154 -3.00 1.72 -6.73
C VAL A 154 -4.32 1.75 -5.94
N LEU A 155 -5.43 1.33 -6.53
CA LEU A 155 -6.73 1.33 -5.85
C LEU A 155 -6.77 0.32 -4.70
N LYS A 156 -6.23 -0.88 -4.89
CA LYS A 156 -6.11 -1.90 -3.82
C LYS A 156 -5.27 -1.42 -2.64
N LEU A 157 -4.19 -0.69 -2.91
CA LEU A 157 -3.39 -0.04 -1.88
C LEU A 157 -4.20 1.03 -1.14
N PHE A 158 -4.93 1.89 -1.86
CA PHE A 158 -5.71 2.95 -1.22
C PHE A 158 -6.82 2.41 -0.34
N VAL A 159 -7.47 1.30 -0.72
CA VAL A 159 -8.45 0.61 0.13
C VAL A 159 -7.83 0.13 1.46
N GLN A 160 -6.54 -0.23 1.48
CA GLN A 160 -5.84 -0.61 2.71
C GLN A 160 -5.42 0.61 3.55
N VAL A 161 -4.99 1.69 2.89
CA VAL A 161 -4.43 2.88 3.53
C VAL A 161 -5.49 3.81 4.08
N VAL A 162 -6.55 4.08 3.31
CA VAL A 162 -7.60 5.06 3.67
C VAL A 162 -8.18 4.82 5.07
N PRO A 163 -8.51 3.59 5.48
CA PRO A 163 -9.01 3.32 6.83
C PRO A 163 -8.04 3.66 7.97
N LYS A 164 -6.74 3.77 7.68
CA LYS A 164 -5.71 4.10 8.67
C LYS A 164 -5.51 5.61 8.82
N LEU A 165 -6.04 6.42 7.91
CA LEU A 165 -5.86 7.87 7.94
C LEU A 165 -7.04 8.57 8.62
N SER A 166 -6.76 9.74 9.22
CA SER A 166 -7.84 10.58 9.75
C SER A 166 -8.70 11.16 8.63
N SER A 167 -9.98 11.41 8.90
CA SER A 167 -10.90 12.02 7.91
C SER A 167 -10.39 13.36 7.35
N LYS A 168 -9.66 14.14 8.17
CA LYS A 168 -9.00 15.39 7.74
C LYS A 168 -7.89 15.13 6.71
N MET A 169 -7.05 14.12 6.94
CA MET A 169 -5.97 13.74 6.02
C MET A 169 -6.53 13.20 4.71
N ILE A 170 -7.52 12.29 4.78
CA ILE A 170 -8.19 11.75 3.59
C ILE A 170 -8.74 12.89 2.74
N ARG A 171 -9.49 13.82 3.35
CA ARG A 171 -10.04 14.98 2.64
C ARG A 171 -8.96 15.83 1.97
N LYS A 172 -7.84 16.09 2.65
CA LYS A 172 -6.80 16.97 2.13
C LYS A 172 -5.98 16.36 1.00
N VAL A 173 -5.75 15.04 1.06
CA VAL A 173 -4.83 14.36 0.14
C VAL A 173 -5.56 13.64 -0.99
N PHE A 174 -6.75 13.10 -0.73
CA PHE A 174 -7.48 12.24 -1.67
C PHE A 174 -8.68 12.90 -2.35
N SER A 175 -9.07 14.15 -2.01
CA SER A 175 -10.29 14.77 -2.57
C SER A 175 -10.33 14.73 -4.09
N ASP A 176 -9.27 15.24 -4.71
CA ASP A 176 -9.22 15.45 -6.15
C ASP A 176 -9.10 14.12 -6.88
N PHE A 177 -8.30 13.21 -6.33
CA PHE A 177 -8.20 11.84 -6.82
C PHE A 177 -9.54 11.10 -6.72
N THR A 178 -10.25 11.26 -5.61
CA THR A 178 -11.55 10.62 -5.41
C THR A 178 -12.59 11.15 -6.38
N GLN A 179 -12.60 12.47 -6.61
CA GLN A 179 -13.46 13.09 -7.61
C GLN A 179 -13.17 12.54 -9.01
N LYS A 180 -11.90 12.42 -9.38
CA LYS A 180 -11.47 11.81 -10.65
C LYS A 180 -11.94 10.36 -10.80
N VAL A 181 -11.77 9.53 -9.76
CA VAL A 181 -12.25 8.13 -9.78
C VAL A 181 -13.78 8.07 -9.87
N TRP A 182 -14.48 8.98 -9.17
CA TRP A 182 -15.93 9.09 -9.21
C TRP A 182 -16.45 9.47 -10.61
N GLU A 183 -15.80 10.41 -11.29
CA GLU A 183 -16.14 10.79 -12.66
C GLU A 183 -15.92 9.64 -13.64
N SER A 184 -14.77 8.98 -13.56
CA SER A 184 -14.46 7.79 -14.37
C SER A 184 -15.48 6.67 -14.14
N PHE A 185 -15.78 6.35 -12.87
CA PHE A 185 -16.78 5.38 -12.49
C PHE A 185 -18.17 5.72 -13.04
N ASN A 186 -18.52 7.00 -13.17
CA ASN A 186 -19.82 7.42 -13.67
C ASN A 186 -19.97 7.40 -15.19
N GLN A 187 -18.88 7.64 -15.92
CA GLN A 187 -18.87 7.78 -17.38
C GLN A 187 -18.95 6.42 -18.07
N SER A 188 -18.19 5.42 -17.63
CA SER A 188 -18.13 4.11 -18.29
C SER A 188 -17.95 2.95 -17.30
N ASP A 189 -18.21 1.73 -17.79
CA ASP A 189 -17.88 0.49 -17.08
C ASP A 189 -16.45 0.12 -17.52
N SER A 190 -15.44 0.49 -16.73
CA SER A 190 -14.03 0.23 -17.03
C SER A 190 -13.60 -1.17 -16.56
N ASP A 191 -12.42 -1.63 -17.00
CA ASP A 191 -11.80 -2.87 -16.49
C ASP A 191 -11.48 -2.81 -14.99
N LEU A 192 -11.43 -1.60 -14.41
CA LEU A 192 -11.19 -1.35 -12.98
C LEU A 192 -12.50 -1.16 -12.19
N LEU A 193 -13.66 -1.45 -12.77
CA LEU A 193 -14.96 -1.14 -12.18
C LEU A 193 -15.09 -1.63 -10.73
N CYS A 194 -14.59 -2.83 -10.41
CA CYS A 194 -14.67 -3.39 -9.07
C CYS A 194 -13.74 -2.66 -8.09
N GLU A 195 -12.48 -2.42 -8.47
CA GLU A 195 -11.53 -1.67 -7.66
C GLU A 195 -11.98 -0.22 -7.44
N GLN A 196 -12.52 0.43 -8.46
CA GLN A 196 -13.07 1.79 -8.37
C GLN A 196 -14.23 1.82 -7.37
N LEU A 197 -15.15 0.87 -7.48
CA LEU A 197 -16.30 0.78 -6.59
C LEU A 197 -15.87 0.49 -5.14
N LEU A 198 -14.91 -0.42 -4.94
CA LEU A 198 -14.33 -0.73 -3.64
C LEU A 198 -13.66 0.49 -3.01
N PHE A 199 -12.86 1.23 -3.78
CA PHE A 199 -12.21 2.45 -3.30
C PHE A 199 -13.23 3.53 -2.94
N LEU A 200 -14.23 3.78 -3.79
CA LEU A 200 -15.25 4.79 -3.53
C LEU A 200 -16.09 4.45 -2.30
N PHE A 201 -16.44 3.18 -2.10
CA PHE A 201 -17.08 2.74 -0.86
C PHE A 201 -16.16 2.95 0.35
N CYS A 202 -14.87 2.63 0.23
CA CYS A 202 -13.91 2.83 1.31
C CYS A 202 -13.84 4.29 1.73
N VAL A 203 -13.77 5.22 0.77
CA VAL A 203 -13.77 6.67 1.05
C VAL A 203 -15.09 7.13 1.65
N GLN A 204 -16.24 6.64 1.14
CA GLN A 204 -17.56 6.96 1.70
C GLN A 204 -17.71 6.57 3.18
N CYS A 205 -17.08 5.48 3.62
CA CYS A 205 -17.08 5.09 5.03
C CYS A 205 -16.20 6.01 5.91
N HIS A 206 -15.09 6.53 5.39
CA HIS A 206 -14.04 7.15 6.22
C HIS A 206 -13.93 8.68 6.04
N MET A 207 -14.56 9.25 5.02
CA MET A 207 -14.54 10.68 4.73
C MET A 207 -15.92 11.30 4.96
N LYS A 208 -16.03 12.20 5.96
CA LYS A 208 -17.25 12.99 6.15
C LYS A 208 -17.36 14.05 5.05
N GLY A 209 -18.58 14.37 4.64
CA GLY A 209 -18.87 15.49 3.72
C GLY A 209 -18.34 15.28 2.30
N ILE A 210 -18.30 14.03 1.83
CA ILE A 210 -18.04 13.73 0.42
C ILE A 210 -19.17 14.26 -0.47
N GLN A 211 -18.83 14.67 -1.69
CA GLN A 211 -19.78 15.22 -2.67
C GLN A 211 -20.47 14.15 -3.52
N PHE A 212 -20.04 12.89 -3.40
CA PHE A 212 -20.70 11.76 -4.04
C PHE A 212 -21.36 10.86 -3.00
N SER A 213 -22.30 10.04 -3.45
CA SER A 213 -22.86 8.96 -2.64
C SER A 213 -23.20 7.80 -3.56
N ILE A 214 -22.76 6.61 -3.18
CA ILE A 214 -23.12 5.37 -3.86
C ILE A 214 -24.26 4.73 -3.07
N ASP A 215 -25.46 4.84 -3.64
CA ASP A 215 -26.66 4.18 -3.13
C ASP A 215 -27.07 3.04 -4.08
N LEU A 216 -26.91 1.81 -3.61
CA LEU A 216 -27.26 0.62 -4.40
C LEU A 216 -28.78 0.42 -4.58
N SER A 217 -29.63 1.23 -3.93
CA SER A 217 -31.05 1.33 -4.27
C SER A 217 -31.25 1.88 -5.69
N VAL A 218 -30.33 2.72 -6.17
CA VAL A 218 -30.34 3.34 -7.49
C VAL A 218 -29.96 2.31 -8.57
N LYS A 219 -30.81 2.19 -9.60
CA LYS A 219 -30.66 1.21 -10.70
C LYS A 219 -29.27 1.24 -11.35
N LYS A 220 -28.72 2.44 -11.60
CA LYS A 220 -27.38 2.62 -12.20
C LYS A 220 -26.29 1.97 -11.36
N PHE A 221 -26.25 2.27 -10.06
CA PHE A 221 -25.22 1.76 -9.15
C PHE A 221 -25.40 0.28 -8.86
N ARG A 222 -26.64 -0.19 -8.74
CA ARG A 222 -26.94 -1.63 -8.63
C ARG A 222 -26.43 -2.42 -9.85
N ARG A 223 -26.67 -1.92 -11.07
CA ARG A 223 -26.16 -2.55 -12.29
C ARG A 223 -24.63 -2.63 -12.26
N LYS A 224 -23.96 -1.51 -11.99
CA LYS A 224 -22.49 -1.45 -11.88
C LYS A 224 -21.93 -2.40 -10.83
N PHE A 225 -22.58 -2.49 -9.67
CA PHE A 225 -22.21 -3.42 -8.62
C PHE A 225 -22.33 -4.89 -9.07
N ILE A 226 -23.43 -5.27 -9.73
CA ILE A 226 -23.62 -6.62 -10.28
C ILE A 226 -22.56 -6.93 -11.35
N THR A 227 -22.30 -5.99 -12.25
CA THR A 227 -21.24 -6.15 -13.27
C THR A 227 -19.87 -6.34 -12.61
N ALA A 228 -19.56 -5.55 -11.58
CA ALA A 228 -18.30 -5.64 -10.85
C ALA A 228 -18.09 -7.03 -10.23
N ILE A 229 -19.09 -7.57 -9.50
CA ILE A 229 -18.97 -8.89 -8.86
C ILE A 229 -18.92 -10.04 -9.87
N THR A 230 -19.51 -9.88 -11.04
CA THR A 230 -19.56 -10.95 -12.06
C THR A 230 -18.23 -11.07 -12.82
N ASN A 231 -17.54 -9.95 -13.01
CA ASN A 231 -16.36 -9.87 -13.87
C ASN A 231 -15.03 -9.81 -13.11
N SER A 232 -15.05 -9.94 -11.77
CA SER A 232 -13.86 -9.79 -10.93
C SER A 232 -13.42 -11.11 -10.31
N SER A 233 -12.18 -11.15 -9.81
CA SER A 233 -11.68 -12.30 -9.05
C SER A 233 -12.47 -12.53 -7.76
N GLY A 234 -12.38 -13.75 -7.21
CA GLY A 234 -13.07 -14.14 -5.97
C GLY A 234 -12.70 -13.26 -4.77
N ASP A 235 -11.42 -12.88 -4.64
CA ASP A 235 -10.93 -12.05 -3.53
C ASP A 235 -11.46 -10.62 -3.57
N LEU A 236 -11.49 -10.03 -4.77
CA LEU A 236 -12.04 -8.69 -5.01
C LEU A 236 -13.55 -8.67 -4.76
N THR A 237 -14.25 -9.67 -5.28
CA THR A 237 -15.69 -9.84 -5.07
C THR A 237 -16.02 -9.97 -3.59
N SER A 238 -15.27 -10.79 -2.85
CA SER A 238 -15.45 -10.97 -1.41
C SER A 238 -15.21 -9.67 -0.64
N SER A 239 -14.18 -8.91 -1.02
CA SER A 239 -13.88 -7.61 -0.41
C SER A 239 -14.98 -6.57 -0.66
N LEU A 240 -15.50 -6.53 -1.89
CA LEU A 240 -16.59 -5.63 -2.28
C LEU A 240 -17.90 -5.95 -1.57
N LEU A 241 -18.27 -7.24 -1.49
CA LEU A 241 -19.45 -7.70 -0.77
C LEU A 241 -19.38 -7.35 0.73
N ARG A 242 -18.21 -7.56 1.35
CA ARG A 242 -17.99 -7.17 2.75
C ARG A 242 -18.20 -5.67 2.96
N MET A 243 -17.63 -4.84 2.09
CA MET A 243 -17.71 -3.39 2.23
C MET A 243 -19.14 -2.85 2.00
N ALA A 244 -19.85 -3.39 1.01
CA ALA A 244 -21.25 -3.03 0.79
C ALA A 244 -22.17 -3.50 1.93
N ARG A 245 -21.82 -4.59 2.63
CA ARG A 245 -22.52 -5.02 3.86
C ARG A 245 -22.31 -4.02 5.00
N GLU A 246 -21.09 -3.56 5.21
CA GLU A 246 -20.74 -2.58 6.26
C GLU A 246 -21.47 -1.25 6.09
N GLN A 247 -21.83 -0.88 4.87
CA GLN A 247 -22.63 0.30 4.56
C GLN A 247 -24.16 0.09 4.71
N ASN A 248 -24.60 -1.04 5.30
CA ASN A 248 -26.01 -1.46 5.43
C ASN A 248 -26.80 -1.49 4.11
N THR A 249 -26.13 -1.47 2.96
CA THR A 249 -26.76 -1.32 1.66
C THR A 249 -27.22 -2.66 1.08
N ILE A 250 -26.72 -3.79 1.59
CA ILE A 250 -27.03 -5.14 1.08
C ILE A 250 -28.39 -5.68 1.55
N GLN A 251 -28.88 -5.29 2.74
CA GLN A 251 -30.17 -5.79 3.24
C GLN A 251 -31.34 -5.38 2.32
N ASP A 252 -31.28 -4.18 1.73
CA ASP A 252 -32.33 -3.68 0.82
C ASP A 252 -32.26 -4.26 -0.59
N ILE A 253 -31.09 -4.73 -1.03
CA ILE A 253 -30.88 -5.28 -2.39
C ILE A 253 -31.30 -6.74 -2.44
N TRP A 254 -30.97 -7.54 -1.42
CA TRP A 254 -31.30 -8.96 -1.40
C TRP A 254 -32.81 -9.22 -1.40
N LEU A 255 -33.58 -8.33 -0.76
CA LEU A 255 -35.04 -8.37 -0.79
C LEU A 255 -35.61 -8.05 -2.18
N LYS A 256 -34.89 -7.26 -3.00
CA LYS A 256 -35.29 -6.85 -4.36
C LYS A 256 -34.74 -7.74 -5.48
N LEU A 257 -33.82 -8.65 -5.18
CA LEU A 257 -33.33 -9.69 -6.12
C LEU A 257 -34.15 -10.98 -6.05
N LYS A 258 -34.99 -11.14 -5.01
CA LYS A 258 -35.91 -12.27 -4.83
C LYS A 258 -37.29 -12.06 -5.45
N GLY A 259 -37.60 -10.87 -5.95
CA GLY A 259 -38.84 -10.54 -6.67
C GLY A 259 -38.53 -10.16 -8.11
#